data_AF-A0A4Y2R4E1-F1
#
_entry.id   AF-A0A4Y2R4E1-F1
#
_cell.length_a   1.000
_cell.length_b   1.000
_cell.length_c   1.000
_cell.angle_alpha   90.00
_cell.angle_beta   90.00
_cell.angle_gamma   90.00
#
_symmetry.space_group_name_H-M   'P 1'
#
loop_
_entity.id
_entity.type
_entity.pdbx_description
1 polymer ?
#
loop_
_entity_poly.entity_id
_entity_poly.type
_entity_poly.pdbx_seq_one_letter_code
_entity_poly.pdbx_strand_id
1 'polypeptide(L)'
;MNPRCIKCNGQPATRNFAIKEKIEEPTCINCGEKGHLAAWKRCKAHQIIQKTSTRKTGKSYAQAEANKNRNEEKPELKNAKKTPDMIPEVSELKDSLDPLKELQTFVKEFTILLEAASQCRSAKSRQEKVLIVLNALVGV
;
A
#
# COMPACT_ATOMS: atom_id res chain seq x y z
N MET A 1 -7.88 -18.03 -17.38
CA MET A 1 -8.15 -18.58 -16.02
C MET A 1 -9.04 -17.56 -15.33
N ASN A 2 -10.29 -17.91 -15.00
CA ASN A 2 -11.23 -16.94 -14.43
C ASN A 2 -10.97 -16.83 -12.91
N PRO A 3 -10.78 -15.62 -12.36
CA PRO A 3 -10.61 -15.44 -10.92
C PRO A 3 -11.89 -15.89 -10.20
N ARG A 4 -11.74 -16.48 -9.01
CA ARG A 4 -12.83 -16.96 -8.15
C ARG A 4 -12.67 -16.41 -6.74
N CYS A 5 -13.78 -16.20 -6.05
CA CYS A 5 -13.76 -15.77 -4.66
C CYS A 5 -13.23 -16.89 -3.75
N ILE A 6 -12.22 -16.60 -2.93
CA ILE A 6 -11.66 -17.56 -1.97
C ILE A 6 -12.62 -17.91 -0.81
N LYS A 7 -13.63 -17.06 -0.55
CA LYS A 7 -14.60 -17.24 0.53
C LYS A 7 -15.81 -18.09 0.11
N CYS A 8 -16.30 -17.94 -1.12
CA CYS A 8 -17.53 -18.58 -1.58
C CYS A 8 -17.42 -19.35 -2.90
N ASN A 9 -16.24 -19.42 -3.52
CA ASN A 9 -16.00 -20.03 -4.84
C ASN A 9 -16.82 -19.40 -6.00
N GLY A 10 -17.54 -18.30 -5.75
CA GLY A 10 -18.32 -17.59 -6.77
C GLY A 10 -17.47 -16.71 -7.68
N GLN A 11 -18.10 -16.16 -8.72
CA GLN A 11 -17.49 -15.15 -9.58
C GLN A 11 -17.20 -13.86 -8.77
N PRO A 12 -16.03 -13.23 -8.94
CA PRO A 12 -15.70 -12.00 -8.26
C PRO A 12 -16.51 -10.85 -8.89
N ALA A 13 -17.69 -10.57 -8.33
CA ALA A 13 -18.30 -9.26 -8.45
C ALA A 13 -17.55 -8.34 -7.47
N THR A 14 -16.83 -7.34 -7.99
CA THR A 14 -15.89 -6.47 -7.26
C THR A 14 -16.49 -5.63 -6.13
N ARG A 15 -17.79 -5.76 -5.83
CA ARG A 15 -18.45 -4.99 -4.77
C ARG A 15 -19.57 -5.71 -4.01
N ASN A 16 -20.10 -6.82 -4.52
CA ASN A 16 -21.27 -7.50 -3.95
C ASN A 16 -20.96 -8.96 -3.67
N PHE A 17 -20.47 -9.27 -2.47
CA PHE A 17 -20.42 -10.64 -1.97
C PHE A 17 -21.74 -11.00 -1.30
N ALA A 18 -22.30 -12.16 -1.64
CA ALA A 18 -23.52 -12.68 -0.99
C ALA A 18 -23.30 -12.96 0.51
N ILE A 19 -22.07 -13.29 0.92
CA ILE A 19 -21.74 -13.67 2.30
C ILE A 19 -21.12 -12.50 3.05
N LYS A 20 -21.97 -11.73 3.73
CA LYS A 20 -21.55 -10.64 4.65
C LYS A 20 -21.21 -11.14 6.06
N GLU A 21 -21.73 -12.31 6.43
CA GLU A 21 -21.56 -12.88 7.77
C GLU A 21 -20.31 -13.76 7.89
N LYS A 22 -19.98 -14.10 9.15
CA LYS A 22 -18.90 -15.04 9.48
C LYS A 22 -19.40 -16.46 9.19
N ILE A 23 -18.64 -17.21 8.41
CA ILE A 23 -18.91 -18.64 8.17
C ILE A 23 -18.30 -19.40 9.35
N GLU A 24 -19.11 -20.11 10.13
CA GLU A 24 -18.62 -20.90 11.27
C GLU A 24 -17.74 -22.06 10.82
N GLU A 25 -18.11 -22.73 9.73
CA GLU A 25 -17.41 -23.89 9.21
C GLU A 25 -16.98 -23.67 7.75
N PRO A 26 -15.86 -22.95 7.49
CA PRO A 26 -15.41 -22.67 6.13
C PRO A 26 -14.96 -23.96 5.44
N THR A 27 -15.28 -24.08 4.15
CA THR A 27 -14.83 -25.19 3.30
C THR A 27 -13.71 -24.72 2.36
N CYS A 28 -12.63 -25.50 2.28
CA CYS A 28 -11.48 -25.17 1.47
C CYS A 28 -11.74 -25.47 -0.02
N ILE A 29 -11.65 -24.46 -0.89
CA ILE A 29 -11.82 -24.64 -2.35
C ILE A 29 -10.70 -25.46 -3.01
N ASN A 30 -9.56 -25.65 -2.33
CA ASN A 30 -8.42 -26.39 -2.86
C ASN A 30 -8.44 -27.88 -2.48
N CYS A 31 -8.94 -28.26 -1.28
CA CYS A 31 -8.97 -29.67 -0.83
C CYS A 31 -10.36 -30.20 -0.47
N GLY A 32 -11.40 -29.37 -0.40
CA GLY A 32 -12.76 -29.76 -0.05
C GLY A 32 -13.01 -30.04 1.44
N GLU A 33 -11.98 -29.98 2.28
CA GLU A 33 -12.13 -30.18 3.72
C GLU A 33 -12.74 -28.96 4.41
N LYS A 34 -13.48 -29.23 5.49
CA LYS A 34 -14.07 -28.21 6.35
C LYS A 34 -13.08 -27.72 7.41
N GLY A 35 -13.37 -26.57 8.01
CA GLY A 35 -12.61 -25.98 9.11
C GLY A 35 -11.46 -25.06 8.69
N HIS A 36 -11.20 -24.88 7.38
CA HIS A 36 -10.21 -23.92 6.91
C HIS A 36 -10.52 -23.34 5.52
N LEU A 37 -9.94 -22.18 5.22
CA LEU A 37 -9.98 -21.55 3.90
C LEU A 37 -8.79 -21.99 3.04
N ALA A 38 -8.90 -21.86 1.72
CA ALA A 38 -7.86 -22.30 0.79
C ALA A 38 -6.48 -21.64 0.96
N ALA A 39 -6.39 -20.47 1.60
CA ALA A 39 -5.11 -19.82 1.93
C ALA A 39 -4.43 -20.39 3.19
N TRP A 40 -5.03 -21.38 3.86
CA TRP A 40 -4.50 -21.93 5.10
C TRP A 40 -3.20 -22.70 4.86
N LYS A 41 -2.13 -22.33 5.59
CA LYS A 41 -0.77 -22.89 5.43
C LYS A 41 -0.67 -24.41 5.58
N ARG A 42 -1.66 -25.06 6.19
CA ARG A 42 -1.70 -26.52 6.40
C ARG A 42 -2.77 -27.23 5.57
N CYS A 43 -3.35 -26.58 4.56
CA CYS A 43 -4.22 -27.29 3.62
C CYS A 43 -3.42 -28.43 2.98
N LYS A 44 -4.00 -29.62 2.92
CA LYS A 44 -3.38 -30.81 2.32
C LYS A 44 -2.98 -30.62 0.85
N ALA A 45 -3.67 -29.72 0.14
CA ALA A 45 -3.35 -29.36 -1.25
C ALA A 45 -2.12 -28.45 -1.37
N HIS A 46 -1.71 -27.77 -0.29
CA HIS A 46 -0.44 -27.04 -0.26
C HIS A 46 0.68 -28.02 0.09
N GLN A 47 1.68 -28.11 -0.78
CA GLN A 47 2.87 -28.89 -0.48
C GLN A 47 3.56 -28.29 0.75
N ILE A 48 3.75 -29.11 1.78
CA ILE A 48 4.62 -28.76 2.89
C ILE A 48 6.04 -28.79 2.31
N ILE A 49 6.60 -27.61 2.02
CA ILE A 49 8.02 -27.50 1.72
C ILE A 49 8.74 -28.00 2.98
N GLN A 50 9.20 -29.25 2.94
CA GLN A 50 10.08 -29.78 3.97
C GLN A 50 11.33 -28.91 3.93
N LYS A 51 11.53 -28.11 4.97
CA LYS A 51 12.75 -27.33 5.10
C LYS A 51 13.88 -28.32 5.30
N THR A 52 14.53 -28.77 4.22
CA THR A 52 15.86 -29.36 4.28
C THR A 52 16.76 -28.29 4.88
N SER A 53 17.01 -28.42 6.18
CA SER A 53 17.71 -27.41 6.96
C SER A 53 19.21 -27.45 6.64
N THR A 54 19.57 -26.87 5.51
CA THR A 54 20.86 -26.19 5.35
C THR A 54 20.56 -24.75 4.98
N ARG A 55 19.90 -24.02 5.90
CA ARG A 55 19.96 -22.56 5.84
C ARG A 55 21.43 -22.19 6.03
N LYS A 56 22.09 -21.72 4.98
CA LYS A 56 23.29 -20.91 5.18
C LYS A 56 22.85 -19.70 5.98
N THR A 57 23.31 -19.61 7.22
CA THR A 57 23.09 -18.43 8.06
C THR A 57 23.71 -17.24 7.36
N GLY A 58 22.90 -16.49 6.60
CA GLY A 58 23.29 -15.19 6.10
C GLY A 58 23.57 -14.30 7.31
N LYS A 59 24.77 -13.72 7.36
CA LYS A 59 25.14 -12.79 8.43
C LYS A 59 24.13 -11.65 8.43
N SER A 60 23.55 -11.37 9.60
CA SER A 60 22.68 -10.20 9.72
C SER A 60 23.49 -8.93 9.53
N TYR A 61 22.86 -7.83 9.15
CA TYR A 61 23.51 -6.53 9.00
C TYR A 61 24.32 -6.14 10.26
N ALA A 62 23.75 -6.38 11.45
CA ALA A 62 24.43 -6.16 12.74
C ALA A 62 25.71 -7.00 12.93
N GLN A 63 25.77 -8.21 12.35
CA GLN A 63 26.97 -9.05 12.39
C GLN A 63 28.03 -8.63 11.38
N ALA A 64 27.65 -7.94 10.30
CA ALA A 64 28.60 -7.41 9.32
C ALA A 64 29.33 -6.17 9.86
N GLU A 65 28.63 -5.30 10.59
CA GLU A 65 29.24 -4.10 11.21
C GLU A 65 30.20 -4.43 12.36
N ALA A 66 29.88 -5.45 13.18
CA ALA A 66 30.73 -5.84 14.32
C ALA A 66 32.14 -6.34 13.91
N ASN A 67 32.28 -6.88 12.69
CA ASN A 67 33.57 -7.39 12.19
C ASN A 67 34.48 -6.31 11.61
N LYS A 68 33.98 -5.08 11.41
CA LYS A 68 34.78 -3.96 10.92
C LYS A 68 35.67 -3.35 12.01
N ASN A 69 35.41 -3.67 13.27
CA ASN A 69 36.02 -3.03 14.45
C ASN A 69 37.11 -3.88 15.12
N ARG A 70 37.73 -4.85 14.42
CA ARG A 70 38.76 -5.75 14.99
C ARG A 70 40.18 -5.52 14.50
N ASN A 71 40.42 -4.51 13.68
CA ASN A 71 41.78 -4.04 13.43
C ASN A 71 41.95 -2.68 14.10
N GLU A 72 43.04 -2.58 14.86
CA GLU A 72 43.69 -1.40 15.43
C GLU A 72 43.41 -1.09 16.91
N GLU A 73 44.53 -0.78 17.58
CA GLU A 73 44.83 -0.72 19.01
C GLU A 73 43.94 0.18 19.88
N LYS A 74 43.83 -0.22 21.15
CA LYS A 74 43.39 0.60 22.29
C LYS A 74 44.55 1.54 22.71
N PRO A 75 44.33 2.84 23.01
CA PRO A 75 44.21 3.25 24.41
C PRO A 75 43.15 4.32 24.76
N GLU A 76 42.60 4.11 25.96
CA GLU A 76 42.11 5.06 26.97
C GLU A 76 40.81 5.89 26.78
N LEU A 77 39.85 5.55 27.65
CA LEU A 77 38.71 6.35 28.10
C LEU A 77 39.18 7.70 28.68
N LYS A 78 38.65 8.81 28.16
CA LYS A 78 38.38 10.02 28.96
C LYS A 78 37.02 10.63 28.57
N ASN A 79 36.17 10.63 29.60
CA ASN A 79 34.87 11.23 29.85
C ASN A 79 34.29 12.35 28.94
N ALA A 80 32.94 12.33 28.95
CA ALA A 80 32.01 13.46 28.95
C ALA A 80 31.28 13.83 27.64
N LYS A 81 30.03 13.32 27.57
CA LYS A 81 28.78 14.10 27.39
C LYS A 81 28.51 14.70 25.99
N LYS A 82 27.58 14.06 25.26
CA LYS A 82 26.33 14.61 24.65
C LYS A 82 25.96 13.86 23.36
N THR A 83 24.86 13.10 23.39
CA THR A 83 23.88 13.12 22.28
C THR A 83 23.20 14.51 22.26
N PRO A 84 22.52 14.96 21.19
CA PRO A 84 22.05 14.25 20.00
C PRO A 84 22.26 14.99 18.66
N ASP A 85 22.33 14.29 17.53
CA ASP A 85 21.64 14.79 16.33
C ASP A 85 21.39 13.66 15.32
N MET A 86 20.15 13.17 15.29
CA MET A 86 19.59 12.40 14.18
C MET A 86 18.60 13.32 13.48
N ILE A 87 19.04 14.09 12.50
CA ILE A 87 18.15 14.78 11.56
C ILE A 87 18.72 14.68 10.12
N PRO A 88 18.72 13.49 9.48
CA PRO A 88 18.63 13.42 8.02
C PRO A 88 17.23 12.99 7.52
N GLU A 89 16.43 12.34 8.38
CA GLU A 89 15.25 11.55 7.95
C GLU A 89 14.00 12.40 7.63
N VAL A 90 13.93 13.64 8.12
CA VAL A 90 12.76 14.52 7.90
C VAL A 90 12.77 15.20 6.52
N SER A 91 13.95 15.38 5.93
CA SER A 91 14.10 16.03 4.61
C SER A 91 13.56 15.15 3.49
N GLU A 92 13.88 13.84 3.50
CA GLU A 92 13.41 12.88 2.50
C GLU A 92 11.88 12.69 2.51
N LEU A 93 11.26 12.79 3.69
CA LEU A 93 9.80 12.75 3.83
C LEU A 93 9.13 14.01 3.28
N LYS A 94 9.79 15.17 3.38
CA LYS A 94 9.28 16.44 2.86
C LYS A 94 9.31 16.46 1.33
N ASP A 95 10.38 15.94 0.74
CA ASP A 95 10.52 15.78 -0.72
C ASP A 95 9.46 14.83 -1.30
N SER A 96 9.07 13.80 -0.52
CA SER A 96 7.98 12.89 -0.90
C SER A 96 6.58 13.51 -0.78
N LEU A 97 6.43 14.59 -0.01
CA LEU A 97 5.14 15.25 0.24
C LEU A 97 4.79 16.30 -0.82
N ASP A 98 5.79 16.92 -1.44
CA ASP A 98 5.56 18.00 -2.41
C ASP A 98 4.85 17.52 -3.70
N PRO A 99 5.19 16.37 -4.30
CA PRO A 99 4.41 15.80 -5.41
C PRO A 99 2.96 15.46 -5.02
N LEU A 100 2.72 15.11 -3.75
CA LEU A 100 1.36 14.83 -3.26
C LEU A 100 0.52 16.11 -3.13
N LYS A 101 1.13 17.24 -2.78
CA LYS A 101 0.45 18.55 -2.78
C LYS A 101 0.11 18.98 -4.21
N GLU A 102 1.00 18.74 -5.16
CA GLU A 102 0.74 19.02 -6.58
C GLU A 102 -0.42 18.16 -7.10
N LEU A 103 -0.43 16.86 -6.77
CA LEU A 103 -1.55 15.98 -7.08
C LEU A 103 -2.84 16.45 -6.43
N GLN A 104 -2.78 16.96 -5.20
CA GLN A 104 -3.95 17.53 -4.52
C GLN A 104 -4.51 18.76 -5.26
N THR A 105 -3.64 19.65 -5.76
CA THR A 105 -4.05 20.79 -6.58
C THR A 105 -4.70 20.33 -7.89
N PHE A 106 -4.09 19.35 -8.56
CA PHE A 106 -4.63 18.78 -9.80
C PHE A 106 -6.02 18.15 -9.60
N VAL A 107 -6.22 17.41 -8.51
CA VAL A 107 -7.53 16.82 -8.19
C VAL A 107 -8.59 17.88 -7.93
N LYS A 108 -8.23 19.02 -7.31
CA LYS A 108 -9.15 20.15 -7.11
C LYS A 108 -9.54 20.79 -8.43
N GLU A 109 -8.58 21.09 -9.30
CA GLU A 109 -8.83 21.63 -10.65
C GLU A 109 -9.72 20.68 -11.47
N PHE A 110 -9.47 19.38 -11.39
CA PHE A 110 -10.29 18.37 -12.07
C PHE A 110 -11.74 18.35 -11.57
N THR A 111 -11.94 18.55 -10.26
CA THR A 111 -13.28 18.61 -9.67
C THR A 111 -14.07 19.81 -10.19
N ILE A 112 -13.43 20.98 -10.31
CA ILE A 112 -14.04 22.20 -10.86
C ILE A 112 -14.47 21.98 -12.32
N LEU A 113 -13.62 21.36 -13.13
CA LEU A 113 -13.94 21.06 -14.53
C LEU A 113 -15.10 20.05 -14.66
N LEU A 114 -15.17 19.04 -13.78
CA LEU A 114 -16.28 18.08 -13.75
C LEU A 114 -17.61 18.75 -13.39
N GLU A 115 -17.60 19.68 -12.45
CA GLU A 115 -18.79 20.44 -12.06
C GLU A 115 -19.26 21.34 -13.20
N ALA A 116 -18.34 22.08 -13.83
CA ALA A 116 -18.61 22.91 -14.99
C ALA A 116 -19.18 22.10 -16.17
N ALA A 117 -18.64 20.91 -16.42
CA ALA A 117 -19.16 19.99 -17.42
C ALA A 117 -20.60 19.54 -17.09
N SER A 118 -20.91 19.36 -15.81
CA SER A 118 -22.28 19.07 -15.36
C SER A 118 -23.24 20.23 -15.57
N GLN A 119 -22.85 21.44 -15.18
CA GLN A 119 -23.64 22.65 -15.39
C GLN A 119 -23.87 22.93 -16.89
N CYS A 120 -22.87 22.67 -17.74
CA CYS A 120 -23.00 22.78 -19.19
C CYS A 120 -24.05 21.85 -19.80
N ARG A 121 -24.35 20.71 -19.17
CA ARG A 121 -25.43 19.80 -19.61
C ARG A 121 -26.83 20.38 -19.32
N SER A 122 -26.95 21.15 -18.25
CA SER A 122 -28.22 21.75 -17.81
C SER A 122 -28.46 23.17 -18.36
N ALA A 123 -27.41 23.81 -18.88
CA ALA A 123 -27.48 25.16 -19.45
C ALA A 123 -28.40 25.24 -20.68
N LYS A 124 -29.23 26.29 -20.72
CA LYS A 124 -30.29 26.49 -21.71
C LYS A 124 -29.80 27.18 -22.98
N SER A 125 -28.67 27.89 -22.91
CA SER A 125 -28.13 28.68 -24.02
C SER A 125 -26.64 28.44 -24.25
N ARG A 126 -26.17 28.73 -25.47
CA ARG A 126 -24.75 28.68 -25.81
C ARG A 126 -23.93 29.69 -25.00
N GLN A 127 -24.49 30.88 -24.74
CA GLN A 127 -23.84 31.94 -23.97
C GLN A 127 -23.59 31.50 -22.52
N GLU A 128 -24.58 30.85 -21.91
CA GLU A 128 -24.48 30.31 -20.55
C GLU A 128 -23.40 29.22 -20.45
N LYS A 129 -23.31 28.33 -21.45
CA LYS A 129 -22.22 27.33 -21.52
C LYS A 129 -20.84 27.97 -21.62
N VAL A 130 -20.70 29.02 -22.43
CA VAL A 130 -19.43 29.75 -22.57
C VAL A 130 -19.04 30.40 -21.23
N LEU A 131 -20.00 31.01 -20.52
CA LEU A 131 -19.75 31.62 -19.23
C LEU A 131 -19.31 30.60 -18.17
N ILE A 132 -19.98 29.44 -18.11
CA ILE A 132 -19.62 28.33 -17.20
C ILE A 132 -18.18 27.85 -17.44
N VAL A 133 -17.80 27.66 -18.71
CA VAL A 133 -16.44 27.22 -19.06
C VAL A 133 -15.40 28.28 -18.72
N LEU A 134 -15.67 29.55 -19.00
CA LEU A 134 -14.76 30.64 -18.66
C LEU A 134 -14.53 30.73 -17.14
N ASN A 135 -15.58 30.65 -16.34
CA ASN A 135 -15.46 30.67 -14.88
C ASN A 135 -14.61 29.50 -14.35
N ALA A 136 -14.81 28.30 -14.92
CA ALA A 136 -14.07 27.11 -14.53
C ALA A 136 -12.57 27.16 -14.87
N LEU A 137 -12.21 27.84 -15.97
CA LEU A 137 -10.81 27.98 -16.41
C LEU A 137 -10.07 29.12 -15.72
N VAL A 138 -10.78 30.19 -15.34
CA VAL A 138 -10.17 31.37 -14.69
C VAL A 138 -10.09 31.19 -13.17
N GLY A 139 -10.81 30.23 -12.58
CA GLY A 139 -10.73 29.92 -11.15
C GLY A 139 -11.30 31.02 -10.25
N VAL A 140 -12.38 31.66 -10.69
CA VAL A 140 -13.11 32.70 -9.92
C VAL A 140 -14.04 32.06 -8.89
#